data_AF-A0A094GAL9-F1
#
_entry.id   AF-A0A094GAL9-F1
#
_cell.length_a   1.000
_cell.length_b   1.000
_cell.length_c   1.000
_cell.angle_alpha   90.00
_cell.angle_beta   90.00
_cell.angle_gamma   90.00
#
_symmetry.space_group_name_H-M   'P 1'
#
loop_
_entity.id
_entity.type
_entity.pdbx_description
1 polymer ?
#
loop_
_entity_poly.entity_id
_entity_poly.type
_entity_poly.pdbx_seq_one_letter_code
_entity_poly.pdbx_strand_id
1 'polypeptide(L)'
;MCAIGALYRLSRKTAKDLWFWANKMVELELQTPPSDLMSSSTIAAVQCKLLLSLFAVFSGDVTEHALTQWGYWTTEYRLRRAILALKRSNTESLSWESWCLRETSKRLLYGIFIMSSLMTVAYDITPSFSVTQDIDLEMPDEERLWEATSAQQWEELIKSRNTPSLITVRDAMTHLIFAKEDSTSRTDVMSWTAFATTVIMHAVNVHMWNIMQFTQSFTTFAIGEQNNSDLRACLVVQIEAALARCYTLLTADRSEREHTSDDSEGPLIFNCLALLRSAYVRVATGAGNFNRMVLLWNDPDQVTSSIQSYIASPQERDPFLTAAVDKAYGGLLTPIKAGHLLVRKTAALSWSVEHAIAAWDCALFVIKWIHTMEMQQRELPPNDEEMKNITNFSELLAEVDSEYNGKGSLAAEVTRVWASFFDDTWVWGITPRMGHVLRLMSAAFAEEWRLKFINGNEDGPISR
;
A
#
# COMPACT_ATOMS: atom_id res chain seq x y z
N MET A 1 -3.90 -2.07 -22.23
CA MET A 1 -2.46 -1.85 -22.49
C MET A 1 -2.14 -0.48 -23.08
N CYS A 2 -2.57 -0.14 -24.30
CA CYS A 2 -2.19 1.14 -24.94
C CYS A 2 -2.54 2.40 -24.12
N ALA A 3 -3.68 2.42 -23.42
CA ALA A 3 -4.06 3.52 -22.53
C ALA A 3 -3.05 3.74 -21.39
N ILE A 4 -2.62 2.66 -20.73
CA ILE A 4 -1.60 2.69 -19.67
C ILE A 4 -0.25 3.12 -20.28
N GLY A 5 0.15 2.56 -21.42
CA GLY A 5 1.39 2.96 -22.11
C GLY A 5 1.41 4.45 -22.48
N ALA A 6 0.27 5.03 -22.85
CA ALA A 6 0.15 6.46 -23.08
C ALA A 6 0.31 7.30 -21.79
N LEU A 7 -0.12 6.80 -20.61
CA LEU A 7 0.18 7.45 -19.32
C LEU A 7 1.68 7.45 -19.00
N TYR A 8 2.36 6.32 -19.22
CA TYR A 8 3.81 6.24 -19.02
C TYR A 8 4.60 7.14 -19.98
N ARG A 9 4.00 7.50 -21.12
CA ARG A 9 4.51 8.53 -22.04
C ARG A 9 4.03 9.95 -21.72
N LEU A 10 3.37 10.15 -20.58
CA LEU A 10 2.77 11.40 -20.12
C LEU A 10 1.75 12.02 -21.10
N SER A 11 1.22 11.23 -22.05
CA SER A 11 0.18 11.66 -22.99
C SER A 11 -1.21 11.47 -22.39
N ARG A 12 -1.56 12.31 -21.41
CA ARG A 12 -2.79 12.17 -20.61
C ARG A 12 -4.07 12.17 -21.46
N LYS A 13 -4.15 13.03 -22.49
CA LYS A 13 -5.32 13.08 -23.39
C LYS A 13 -5.48 11.78 -24.17
N THR A 14 -4.42 11.33 -24.84
CA THR A 14 -4.42 10.06 -25.59
C THR A 14 -4.73 8.87 -24.68
N ALA A 15 -4.19 8.86 -23.46
CA ALA A 15 -4.47 7.83 -22.47
C ALA A 15 -5.97 7.74 -22.14
N LYS A 16 -6.62 8.89 -21.88
CA LYS A 16 -8.07 8.98 -21.63
C LYS A 16 -8.89 8.51 -22.83
N ASP A 17 -8.55 8.97 -24.03
CA ASP A 17 -9.27 8.61 -25.26
C ASP A 17 -9.19 7.08 -25.51
N LEU A 18 -7.99 6.50 -25.37
CA LEU A 18 -7.79 5.05 -25.50
C LEU A 18 -8.52 4.27 -24.41
N TRP A 19 -8.51 4.76 -23.18
CA TRP A 19 -9.24 4.15 -22.07
C TRP A 19 -10.74 4.15 -22.33
N PHE A 20 -11.30 5.28 -22.77
CA PHE A 20 -12.74 5.42 -23.05
C PHE A 20 -13.22 4.40 -24.07
N TRP A 21 -12.53 4.27 -25.22
CA TRP A 21 -12.91 3.32 -26.26
C TRP A 21 -12.73 1.87 -25.83
N ALA A 22 -11.61 1.55 -25.17
CA ALA A 22 -11.38 0.20 -24.65
C ALA A 22 -12.44 -0.20 -23.60
N ASN A 23 -12.83 0.73 -22.72
CA ASN A 23 -13.87 0.51 -21.73
C ASN A 23 -15.24 0.29 -22.38
N LYS A 24 -15.59 1.08 -23.40
CA LYS A 24 -16.83 0.86 -24.17
C LYS A 24 -16.86 -0.52 -24.85
N MET A 25 -15.76 -0.95 -25.45
CA MET A 25 -15.67 -2.25 -26.13
C MET A 25 -15.80 -3.41 -25.14
N VAL A 26 -15.09 -3.35 -24.00
CA VAL A 26 -15.13 -4.44 -23.01
C VAL A 26 -16.48 -4.51 -22.29
N GLU A 27 -17.15 -3.37 -22.07
CA GLU A 27 -18.51 -3.34 -21.51
C GLU A 27 -19.50 -4.06 -22.43
N LEU A 28 -19.40 -3.87 -23.75
CA LEU A 28 -20.26 -4.57 -24.71
C LEU A 28 -20.01 -6.08 -24.70
N GLU A 29 -18.75 -6.50 -24.63
CA GLU A 29 -18.39 -7.93 -24.55
C GLU A 29 -18.94 -8.59 -23.28
N LEU A 30 -18.86 -7.89 -22.15
CA LEU A 30 -19.25 -8.42 -20.84
C LEU A 30 -20.73 -8.21 -20.48
N GLN A 31 -21.53 -7.60 -21.36
CA GLN A 31 -22.99 -7.47 -21.16
C GLN A 31 -23.70 -8.82 -21.19
N THR A 32 -23.19 -9.77 -21.98
CA THR A 32 -23.76 -11.11 -22.05
C THR A 32 -23.07 -11.99 -21.01
N PRO A 33 -23.81 -12.66 -20.11
CA PRO A 33 -23.21 -13.57 -19.14
C PRO A 33 -22.42 -14.66 -19.88
N PRO A 34 -21.14 -14.89 -19.54
CA PRO A 34 -20.33 -15.89 -20.21
C PRO A 34 -20.88 -17.29 -19.91
N SER A 35 -20.93 -18.15 -20.93
CA SER A 35 -21.30 -19.56 -20.75
C SER A 35 -20.24 -20.34 -19.96
N ASP A 36 -18.98 -19.92 -20.07
CA ASP A 36 -17.84 -20.47 -19.32
C ASP A 36 -16.88 -19.35 -18.90
N LEU A 37 -16.81 -19.07 -17.59
CA LEU A 37 -15.92 -18.06 -17.00
C LEU A 37 -14.42 -18.37 -17.17
N MET A 38 -14.10 -19.62 -17.48
CA MET A 38 -12.73 -20.12 -17.63
C MET A 38 -12.29 -20.21 -19.10
N SER A 39 -13.17 -19.83 -20.04
CA SER A 39 -12.82 -19.75 -21.45
C SER A 39 -11.81 -18.63 -21.71
N SER A 40 -10.92 -18.83 -22.68
CA SER A 40 -9.85 -17.88 -23.02
C SER A 40 -10.39 -16.48 -23.37
N SER A 41 -11.52 -16.40 -24.09
CA SER A 41 -12.16 -15.13 -24.46
C SER A 41 -12.67 -14.38 -23.24
N THR A 42 -13.37 -15.07 -22.33
CA THR A 42 -13.89 -14.48 -21.11
C THR A 42 -12.75 -13.99 -20.22
N ILE A 43 -11.72 -14.82 -20.01
CA ILE A 43 -10.53 -14.43 -19.23
C ILE A 43 -9.89 -13.16 -19.81
N ALA A 44 -9.69 -13.09 -21.11
CA ALA A 44 -9.09 -11.93 -21.77
C ALA A 44 -9.94 -10.66 -21.62
N ALA A 45 -11.27 -10.78 -21.73
CA ALA A 45 -12.19 -9.66 -21.51
C ALA A 45 -12.12 -9.14 -20.05
N VAL A 46 -12.11 -10.05 -19.07
CA VAL A 46 -11.99 -9.67 -17.65
C VAL A 46 -10.61 -9.08 -17.32
N GLN A 47 -9.53 -9.62 -17.88
CA GLN A 47 -8.18 -9.03 -17.78
C GLN A 47 -8.15 -7.60 -18.33
N CYS A 48 -8.78 -7.38 -19.50
CA CYS A 48 -8.87 -6.04 -20.09
C CYS A 48 -9.64 -5.08 -19.16
N LYS A 49 -10.80 -5.51 -18.64
CA LYS A 49 -11.57 -4.70 -17.68
C LYS A 49 -10.80 -4.42 -16.39
N LEU A 50 -9.98 -5.36 -15.90
CA LEU A 50 -9.17 -5.18 -14.68
C LEU A 50 -8.12 -4.09 -14.88
N LEU A 51 -7.40 -4.13 -16.00
CA LEU A 51 -6.41 -3.10 -16.36
C LEU A 51 -7.06 -1.72 -16.54
N LEU A 52 -8.25 -1.67 -17.15
CA LEU A 52 -9.02 -0.43 -17.31
C LEU A 52 -9.55 0.08 -15.96
N SER A 53 -9.90 -0.81 -15.05
CA SER A 53 -10.32 -0.43 -13.69
C SER A 53 -9.15 0.13 -12.88
N LEU A 54 -7.98 -0.52 -12.91
CA LEU A 54 -6.77 0.01 -12.28
C LEU A 54 -6.38 1.39 -12.83
N PHE A 55 -6.46 1.56 -14.16
CA PHE A 55 -6.29 2.86 -14.79
C PHE A 55 -7.27 3.87 -14.19
N ALA A 56 -8.55 3.52 -14.15
CA ALA A 56 -9.59 4.44 -13.75
C ALA A 56 -9.45 4.84 -12.27
N VAL A 57 -9.18 3.89 -11.38
CA VAL A 57 -8.93 4.11 -9.96
C VAL A 57 -7.84 5.18 -9.76
N PHE A 58 -6.66 5.02 -10.38
CA PHE A 58 -5.50 5.88 -10.09
C PHE A 58 -5.30 7.07 -11.03
N SER A 59 -6.12 7.21 -12.07
CA SER A 59 -6.01 8.33 -13.03
C SER A 59 -6.53 9.67 -12.50
N GLY A 60 -7.37 9.66 -11.45
CA GLY A 60 -7.95 10.86 -10.82
C GLY A 60 -9.19 11.43 -11.51
N ASP A 61 -9.35 11.24 -12.82
CA ASP A 61 -10.46 11.83 -13.59
C ASP A 61 -11.70 10.93 -13.71
N VAL A 62 -11.50 9.61 -13.67
CA VAL A 62 -12.58 8.62 -13.87
C VAL A 62 -12.66 7.64 -12.69
N THR A 63 -12.12 8.03 -11.54
CA THR A 63 -12.09 7.19 -10.34
C THR A 63 -13.49 6.84 -9.84
N GLU A 64 -14.43 7.78 -9.90
CA GLU A 64 -15.83 7.53 -9.55
C GLU A 64 -16.44 6.41 -10.40
N HIS A 65 -16.15 6.38 -11.71
CA HIS A 65 -16.60 5.30 -12.58
C HIS A 65 -16.08 3.94 -12.11
N ALA A 66 -14.79 3.85 -11.74
CA ALA A 66 -14.22 2.61 -11.20
C ALA A 66 -14.95 2.13 -9.93
N LEU A 67 -15.29 3.06 -9.04
CA LEU A 67 -16.00 2.76 -7.79
C LEU A 67 -17.42 2.25 -8.04
N THR A 68 -18.14 2.79 -9.04
CA THR A 68 -19.48 2.28 -9.39
C THR A 68 -19.47 0.84 -9.93
N GLN A 69 -18.36 0.41 -10.52
CA GLN A 69 -18.21 -0.94 -11.09
C GLN A 69 -17.83 -2.00 -10.04
N TRP A 70 -17.77 -1.63 -8.76
CA TRP A 70 -17.30 -2.52 -7.71
C TRP A 70 -18.16 -3.78 -7.51
N GLY A 71 -19.47 -3.67 -7.70
CA GLY A 71 -20.40 -4.81 -7.64
C GLY A 71 -20.09 -5.91 -8.67
N TYR A 72 -19.59 -5.53 -9.85
CA TYR A 72 -19.12 -6.49 -10.85
C TYR A 72 -17.91 -7.27 -10.32
N TRP A 73 -16.91 -6.58 -9.77
CA TRP A 73 -15.67 -7.21 -9.31
C TRP A 73 -15.87 -8.18 -8.15
N THR A 74 -16.73 -7.83 -7.20
CA THR A 74 -17.07 -8.73 -6.09
C THR A 74 -17.77 -10.00 -6.57
N THR A 75 -18.68 -9.89 -7.54
CA THR A 75 -19.38 -11.03 -8.15
C THR A 75 -18.41 -11.91 -8.95
N GLU A 76 -17.63 -11.29 -9.84
CA GLU A 76 -16.66 -11.95 -10.70
C GLU A 76 -15.62 -12.74 -9.87
N TYR A 77 -15.07 -12.12 -8.82
CA TYR A 77 -14.13 -12.78 -7.92
C TYR A 77 -14.73 -14.02 -7.26
N ARG A 78 -15.95 -13.91 -6.71
CA ARG A 78 -16.61 -15.00 -5.98
C ARG A 78 -16.96 -16.18 -6.89
N LEU A 79 -17.49 -15.90 -8.08
CA LEU A 79 -17.82 -16.93 -9.07
C LEU A 79 -16.54 -17.64 -9.57
N ARG A 80 -15.52 -16.87 -9.95
CA ARG A 80 -14.23 -17.41 -10.40
C ARG A 80 -13.57 -18.27 -9.32
N ARG A 81 -13.58 -17.80 -8.05
CA ARG A 81 -13.07 -18.58 -6.91
C ARG A 81 -13.81 -19.90 -6.75
N ALA A 82 -15.14 -19.89 -6.80
CA ALA A 82 -15.95 -21.09 -6.64
C ALA A 82 -15.60 -22.14 -7.71
N ILE A 83 -15.42 -21.72 -8.98
CA ILE A 83 -15.04 -22.62 -10.07
C ILE A 83 -13.61 -23.17 -9.88
N LEU A 84 -12.66 -22.31 -9.50
CA LEU A 84 -11.28 -22.71 -9.23
C LEU A 84 -11.18 -23.71 -8.07
N ALA A 85 -12.02 -23.54 -7.04
CA ALA A 85 -12.08 -24.42 -5.87
C ALA A 85 -12.72 -25.79 -6.17
N LEU A 86 -13.73 -25.85 -7.07
CA LEU A 86 -14.33 -27.12 -7.50
C LEU A 86 -13.35 -27.99 -8.28
N LYS A 87 -12.49 -27.34 -9.07
CA LYS A 87 -11.49 -28.00 -9.93
C LYS A 87 -10.10 -28.01 -9.26
N ARG A 88 -9.99 -28.39 -7.99
CA ARG A 88 -8.65 -28.64 -7.37
C ARG A 88 -8.00 -29.82 -8.09
N SER A 89 -7.28 -29.51 -9.15
CA SER A 89 -6.58 -30.48 -10.00
C SER A 89 -5.12 -30.54 -9.55
N ASN A 90 -4.56 -31.73 -9.44
CA ASN A 90 -3.10 -31.86 -9.34
C ASN A 90 -2.51 -31.28 -10.64
N THR A 91 -1.61 -30.29 -10.53
CA THR A 91 -0.94 -29.66 -11.69
C THR A 91 -0.39 -30.71 -12.65
N GLU A 92 0.15 -31.81 -12.11
CA GLU A 92 0.71 -32.94 -12.86
C GLU A 92 -0.31 -33.73 -13.72
N SER A 93 -1.61 -33.55 -13.45
CA SER A 93 -2.70 -34.24 -14.17
C SER A 93 -3.31 -33.39 -15.31
N LEU A 94 -2.89 -32.14 -15.44
CA LEU A 94 -3.40 -31.22 -16.46
C LEU A 94 -2.54 -31.25 -17.72
N SER A 95 -3.18 -31.06 -18.88
CA SER A 95 -2.43 -30.64 -20.08
C SER A 95 -1.88 -29.23 -19.88
N TRP A 96 -0.77 -28.90 -20.55
CA TRP A 96 -0.18 -27.56 -20.49
C TRP A 96 -1.21 -26.45 -20.77
N GLU A 97 -2.05 -26.62 -21.80
CA GLU A 97 -3.10 -25.66 -22.15
C GLU A 97 -4.15 -25.50 -21.02
N SER A 98 -4.59 -26.62 -20.43
CA SER A 98 -5.55 -26.58 -19.32
C SER A 98 -4.95 -25.94 -18.08
N TRP A 99 -3.66 -26.19 -17.82
CA TRP A 99 -2.91 -25.56 -16.75
C TRP A 99 -2.75 -24.06 -16.99
N CYS A 100 -2.39 -23.62 -18.19
CA CYS A 100 -2.29 -22.21 -18.55
C CYS A 100 -3.61 -21.47 -18.28
N LEU A 101 -4.75 -22.03 -18.69
CA LEU A 101 -6.07 -21.42 -18.46
C LEU A 101 -6.40 -21.32 -16.97
N ARG A 102 -6.11 -22.37 -16.20
CA ARG A 102 -6.31 -22.37 -14.74
C ARG A 102 -5.41 -21.35 -14.07
N GLU A 103 -4.11 -21.35 -14.35
CA GLU A 103 -3.14 -20.45 -13.74
C GLU A 103 -3.44 -19.00 -14.11
N THR A 104 -3.80 -18.73 -15.37
CA THR A 104 -4.23 -17.39 -15.81
C THR A 104 -5.45 -16.91 -15.02
N SER A 105 -6.45 -17.78 -14.82
CA SER A 105 -7.65 -17.45 -14.04
C SER A 105 -7.33 -17.21 -12.56
N LYS A 106 -6.41 -17.98 -11.99
CA LYS A 106 -5.96 -17.81 -10.60
C LYS A 106 -5.18 -16.50 -10.42
N ARG A 107 -4.22 -16.20 -11.30
CA ARG A 107 -3.48 -14.92 -11.31
C ARG A 107 -4.43 -13.73 -11.53
N LEU A 108 -5.43 -13.86 -12.40
CA LEU A 108 -6.49 -12.86 -12.58
C LEU A 108 -7.31 -12.63 -11.29
N LEU A 109 -7.73 -13.71 -10.62
CA LEU A 109 -8.44 -13.64 -9.35
C LEU A 109 -7.61 -12.87 -8.30
N TYR A 110 -6.31 -13.15 -8.21
CA TYR A 110 -5.42 -12.41 -7.33
C TYR A 110 -5.18 -10.97 -7.77
N GLY A 111 -5.18 -10.68 -9.07
CA GLY A 111 -5.16 -9.30 -9.58
C GLY A 111 -6.39 -8.49 -9.13
N ILE A 112 -7.57 -9.09 -9.09
CA ILE A 112 -8.79 -8.46 -8.55
C ILE A 112 -8.65 -8.22 -7.04
N PHE A 113 -8.09 -9.17 -6.30
CA PHE A 113 -7.79 -9.00 -4.87
C PHE A 113 -6.78 -7.87 -4.62
N ILE A 114 -5.69 -7.82 -5.39
CA ILE A 114 -4.68 -6.76 -5.33
C ILE A 114 -5.33 -5.39 -5.57
N MET A 115 -6.16 -5.25 -6.60
CA MET A 115 -6.90 -4.01 -6.85
C MET A 115 -7.78 -3.61 -5.65
N SER A 116 -8.49 -4.56 -5.03
CA SER A 116 -9.27 -4.29 -3.80
C SER A 116 -8.38 -3.80 -2.67
N SER A 117 -7.25 -4.47 -2.43
CA SER A 117 -6.30 -4.08 -1.39
C SER A 117 -5.73 -2.69 -1.65
N LEU A 118 -5.34 -2.39 -2.89
CA LEU A 118 -4.87 -1.06 -3.27
C LEU A 118 -5.92 0.04 -3.05
N MET A 119 -7.20 -0.24 -3.31
CA MET A 119 -8.27 0.72 -3.05
C MET A 119 -8.48 0.96 -1.54
N THR A 120 -8.37 -0.08 -0.71
CA THR A 120 -8.34 0.07 0.75
C THR A 120 -7.17 0.94 1.18
N VAL A 121 -5.98 0.67 0.66
CA VAL A 121 -4.75 1.39 1.02
C VAL A 121 -4.80 2.85 0.52
N ALA A 122 -5.32 3.11 -0.67
CA ALA A 122 -5.40 4.45 -1.25
C ALA A 122 -6.52 5.31 -0.62
N TYR A 123 -7.73 4.76 -0.46
CA TYR A 123 -8.94 5.54 -0.15
C TYR A 123 -9.60 5.19 1.19
N ASP A 124 -9.02 4.28 1.97
CA ASP A 124 -9.63 3.72 3.19
C ASP A 124 -10.98 3.02 2.94
N ILE A 125 -11.21 2.52 1.72
CA ILE A 125 -12.41 1.75 1.38
C ILE A 125 -12.31 0.37 2.02
N THR A 126 -13.38 -0.09 2.67
CA THR A 126 -13.43 -1.42 3.29
C THR A 126 -13.04 -2.52 2.30
N PRO A 127 -12.08 -3.40 2.66
CA PRO A 127 -11.71 -4.56 1.85
C PRO A 127 -12.94 -5.41 1.54
N SER A 128 -13.08 -5.82 0.28
CA SER A 128 -14.28 -6.56 -0.15
C SER A 128 -14.15 -8.07 -0.06
N PHE A 129 -12.94 -8.54 0.23
CA PHE A 129 -12.59 -9.94 0.30
C PHE A 129 -11.97 -10.25 1.66
N SER A 130 -12.48 -11.29 2.29
CA SER A 130 -12.01 -11.80 3.57
C SER A 130 -10.69 -12.55 3.42
N VAL A 131 -9.67 -12.11 4.15
CA VAL A 131 -8.37 -12.81 4.21
C VAL A 131 -8.44 -14.17 4.92
N THR A 132 -9.54 -14.50 5.60
CA THR A 132 -9.72 -15.79 6.27
C THR A 132 -10.50 -16.81 5.44
N GLN A 133 -11.22 -16.37 4.40
CA GLN A 133 -12.09 -17.22 3.59
C GLN A 133 -11.84 -17.07 2.09
N ASP A 134 -11.76 -15.83 1.59
CA ASP A 134 -11.74 -15.55 0.16
C ASP A 134 -10.38 -15.85 -0.49
N ILE A 135 -9.29 -15.86 0.30
CA ILE A 135 -7.93 -16.20 -0.17
C ILE A 135 -7.50 -17.63 0.25
N ASP A 136 -8.45 -18.46 0.70
CA ASP A 136 -8.23 -19.89 0.96
C ASP A 136 -8.16 -20.69 -0.37
N LEU A 137 -7.20 -20.32 -1.19
CA LEU A 137 -6.94 -20.86 -2.52
C LEU A 137 -5.43 -21.12 -2.68
N GLU A 138 -5.10 -22.13 -3.49
CA GLU A 138 -3.73 -22.52 -3.81
C GLU A 138 -2.87 -21.32 -4.24
N MET A 139 -1.60 -21.30 -3.86
CA MET A 139 -0.67 -20.25 -4.28
C MET A 139 -0.56 -20.14 -5.81
N PRO A 140 -0.22 -18.96 -6.36
CA PRO A 140 0.29 -18.86 -7.73
C PRO A 140 1.45 -19.83 -7.93
N ASP A 141 1.49 -20.49 -9.09
CA ASP A 141 2.57 -21.44 -9.38
C ASP A 141 3.87 -20.69 -9.71
N GLU A 142 4.98 -21.44 -9.76
CA GLU A 142 6.33 -20.89 -9.94
C GLU A 142 6.48 -20.08 -11.24
N GLU A 143 7.24 -18.98 -11.22
CA GLU A 143 7.35 -18.07 -12.36
C GLU A 143 7.97 -18.75 -13.59
N ARG A 144 8.96 -19.63 -13.38
CA ARG A 144 9.53 -20.46 -14.45
C ARG A 144 8.51 -21.33 -15.19
N LEU A 145 7.46 -21.80 -14.49
CA LEU A 145 6.37 -22.56 -15.12
C LEU A 145 5.46 -21.63 -15.93
N TRP A 146 5.19 -20.44 -15.37
CA TRP A 146 4.36 -19.41 -16.02
C TRP A 146 5.00 -18.83 -17.28
N GLU A 147 6.32 -18.67 -17.28
CA GLU A 147 7.12 -18.17 -18.40
C GLU A 147 7.44 -19.24 -19.44
N ALA A 148 7.08 -20.51 -19.20
CA ALA A 148 7.30 -21.58 -20.16
C ALA A 148 6.57 -21.30 -21.48
N THR A 149 7.33 -21.29 -22.58
CA THR A 149 6.83 -20.88 -23.91
C THR A 149 6.26 -22.04 -24.72
N SER A 150 6.42 -23.27 -24.23
CA SER A 150 5.93 -24.49 -24.88
C SER A 150 5.54 -25.57 -23.88
N ALA A 151 4.66 -26.47 -24.30
CA ALA A 151 4.26 -27.64 -23.51
C ALA A 151 5.45 -28.51 -23.09
N GLN A 152 6.42 -28.70 -24.00
CA GLN A 152 7.62 -29.49 -23.70
C GLN A 152 8.43 -28.88 -22.56
N GLN A 153 8.72 -27.58 -22.64
CA GLN A 153 9.45 -26.87 -21.60
C GLN A 153 8.72 -26.95 -20.25
N TRP A 154 7.41 -26.76 -20.26
CA TRP A 154 6.59 -26.87 -19.05
C TRP A 154 6.63 -28.28 -18.44
N GLU A 155 6.49 -29.34 -19.25
CA GLU A 155 6.57 -30.72 -18.77
C GLU A 155 7.93 -31.06 -18.16
N GLU A 156 9.03 -30.58 -18.75
CA GLU A 156 10.38 -30.75 -18.21
C GLU A 156 10.54 -30.06 -16.85
N LEU A 157 9.97 -28.86 -16.70
CA LEU A 157 9.96 -28.10 -15.45
C LEU A 157 9.10 -28.75 -14.35
N ILE A 158 7.98 -29.37 -14.72
CA ILE A 158 7.14 -30.16 -13.81
C ILE A 158 7.87 -31.43 -13.37
N LYS A 159 8.50 -32.18 -14.29
CA LYS A 159 9.26 -33.41 -13.98
C LYS A 159 10.47 -33.16 -13.07
N SER A 160 11.09 -31.99 -13.19
CA SER A 160 12.23 -31.57 -12.35
C SER A 160 11.83 -30.89 -11.04
N ARG A 161 10.52 -30.68 -10.81
CA ARG A 161 10.02 -30.03 -9.61
C ARG A 161 10.18 -30.95 -8.39
N ASN A 162 10.69 -30.40 -7.30
CA ASN A 162 10.56 -31.04 -5.98
C ASN A 162 9.09 -31.03 -5.53
N THR A 163 8.73 -31.86 -4.55
CA THR A 163 7.35 -32.04 -4.07
C THR A 163 6.60 -30.70 -3.96
N PRO A 164 5.47 -30.51 -4.66
CA PRO A 164 4.78 -29.23 -4.69
C PRO A 164 4.29 -28.83 -3.28
N SER A 165 4.52 -27.56 -2.92
CA SER A 165 3.96 -26.96 -1.72
C SER A 165 2.45 -26.78 -1.90
N LEU A 166 1.65 -27.55 -1.16
CA LEU A 166 0.18 -27.52 -1.22
C LEU A 166 -0.45 -26.44 -0.32
N ILE A 167 0.28 -25.37 -0.01
CA ILE A 167 -0.22 -24.31 0.87
C ILE A 167 -1.13 -23.35 0.11
N THR A 168 -2.09 -22.77 0.82
CA THR A 168 -2.91 -21.67 0.30
C THR A 168 -2.29 -20.31 0.63
N VAL A 169 -2.74 -19.26 -0.04
CA VAL A 169 -2.36 -17.87 0.33
C VAL A 169 -2.73 -17.57 1.78
N ARG A 170 -3.89 -18.07 2.24
CA ARG A 170 -4.30 -17.97 3.65
C ARG A 170 -3.29 -18.64 4.59
N ASP A 171 -2.81 -19.84 4.27
CA ASP A 171 -1.82 -20.55 5.09
C ASP A 171 -0.48 -19.80 5.14
N ALA A 172 -0.01 -19.30 3.99
CA ALA A 172 1.21 -18.52 3.88
C ALA A 172 1.13 -17.21 4.69
N MET A 173 0.01 -16.48 4.56
CA MET A 173 -0.26 -15.27 5.35
C MET A 173 -0.33 -15.59 6.85
N THR A 174 -1.01 -16.67 7.23
CA THR A 174 -1.11 -17.11 8.63
C THR A 174 0.27 -17.43 9.20
N HIS A 175 1.14 -18.06 8.42
CA HIS A 175 2.53 -18.29 8.82
C HIS A 175 3.26 -16.97 9.08
N LEU A 176 3.16 -15.98 8.18
CA LEU A 176 3.78 -14.67 8.41
C LEU A 176 3.22 -13.97 9.66
N ILE A 177 1.93 -14.07 9.94
CA ILE A 177 1.30 -13.35 11.05
C ILE A 177 1.48 -14.04 12.40
N PHE A 178 1.50 -15.38 12.44
CA PHE A 178 1.40 -16.13 13.71
C PHE A 178 2.53 -17.14 13.95
N ALA A 179 3.52 -17.29 13.06
CA ALA A 179 4.63 -18.20 13.30
C ALA A 179 5.41 -17.84 14.57
N LYS A 180 5.80 -18.86 15.33
CA LYS A 180 6.70 -18.73 16.50
C LYS A 180 8.15 -18.79 16.01
N GLU A 181 9.03 -18.00 16.62
CA GLU A 181 10.45 -17.90 16.27
C GLU A 181 11.19 -19.25 16.35
N ASP A 182 10.78 -20.16 17.24
CA ASP A 182 11.38 -21.49 17.41
C ASP A 182 10.99 -22.52 16.33
N SER A 183 10.16 -22.17 15.35
CA SER A 183 9.82 -23.06 14.23
C SER A 183 10.91 -23.08 13.14
N THR A 184 12.14 -23.37 13.56
CA THR A 184 13.36 -23.48 12.73
C THR A 184 13.31 -24.64 11.71
N SER A 185 12.25 -25.44 11.67
CA SER A 185 12.09 -26.55 10.72
C SER A 185 11.40 -26.18 9.40
N ARG A 186 11.05 -24.90 9.17
CA ARG A 186 10.36 -24.44 7.95
C ARG A 186 11.03 -23.27 7.23
N THR A 187 12.27 -22.93 7.54
CA THR A 187 13.04 -21.92 6.79
C THR A 187 13.22 -22.28 5.31
N ASP A 188 13.17 -23.57 4.95
CA ASP A 188 13.10 -24.05 3.55
C ASP A 188 11.77 -23.70 2.83
N VAL A 189 10.75 -23.22 3.54
CA VAL A 189 9.38 -22.96 3.02
C VAL A 189 9.17 -21.51 2.55
N MET A 190 10.16 -20.62 2.72
CA MET A 190 9.97 -19.17 2.51
C MET A 190 10.54 -18.60 1.19
N SER A 191 10.95 -19.43 0.23
CA SER A 191 11.30 -18.98 -1.12
C SER A 191 10.05 -18.87 -2.01
N TRP A 192 9.15 -17.93 -1.69
CA TRP A 192 7.99 -17.67 -2.53
C TRP A 192 8.36 -16.75 -3.70
N THR A 193 7.76 -17.01 -4.87
CA THR A 193 7.96 -16.17 -6.06
C THR A 193 7.50 -14.73 -5.82
N ALA A 194 8.00 -13.80 -6.62
CA ALA A 194 7.69 -12.38 -6.43
C ALA A 194 6.20 -12.05 -6.56
N PHE A 195 5.49 -12.67 -7.50
CA PHE A 195 4.03 -12.50 -7.62
C PHE A 195 3.30 -13.08 -6.41
N ALA A 196 3.67 -14.28 -5.95
CA ALA A 196 3.05 -14.91 -4.79
C ALA A 196 3.29 -14.07 -3.51
N THR A 197 4.49 -13.57 -3.32
CA THR A 197 4.85 -12.64 -2.25
C THR A 197 4.04 -11.35 -2.32
N THR A 198 3.82 -10.81 -3.52
CA THR A 198 2.97 -9.63 -3.74
C THR A 198 1.54 -9.86 -3.25
N VAL A 199 0.92 -10.99 -3.65
CA VAL A 199 -0.43 -11.36 -3.20
C VAL A 199 -0.50 -11.46 -1.67
N ILE A 200 0.49 -12.10 -1.05
CA ILE A 200 0.56 -12.25 0.41
C ILE A 200 0.71 -10.88 1.10
N MET A 201 1.56 -9.98 0.59
CA MET A 201 1.75 -8.66 1.20
C MET A 201 0.51 -7.78 1.10
N HIS A 202 -0.29 -7.93 0.04
CA HIS A 202 -1.63 -7.33 -0.03
C HIS A 202 -2.60 -7.94 0.98
N ALA A 203 -2.51 -9.25 1.23
CA ALA A 203 -3.30 -9.91 2.27
C ALA A 203 -2.89 -9.48 3.69
N VAL A 204 -1.59 -9.33 3.95
CA VAL A 204 -1.06 -8.73 5.18
C VAL A 204 -1.60 -7.31 5.36
N ASN A 205 -1.60 -6.47 4.31
CA ASN A 205 -2.17 -5.12 4.40
C ASN A 205 -3.66 -5.11 4.76
N VAL A 206 -4.47 -5.96 4.11
CA VAL A 206 -5.89 -6.11 4.44
C VAL A 206 -6.06 -6.62 5.88
N HIS A 207 -5.21 -7.55 6.34
CA HIS A 207 -5.23 -8.02 7.71
C HIS A 207 -4.90 -6.90 8.72
N MET A 208 -3.87 -6.09 8.45
CA MET A 208 -3.50 -4.96 9.30
C MET A 208 -4.59 -3.89 9.34
N TRP A 209 -5.28 -3.65 8.21
CA TRP A 209 -6.46 -2.79 8.18
C TRP A 209 -7.57 -3.34 9.09
N ASN A 210 -7.84 -4.65 9.05
CA ASN A 210 -8.84 -5.27 9.94
C ASN A 210 -8.44 -5.17 11.42
N ILE A 211 -7.16 -5.36 11.77
CA ILE A 211 -6.67 -5.16 13.14
C ILE A 211 -6.86 -3.71 13.58
N MET A 212 -6.51 -2.74 12.72
CA MET A 212 -6.71 -1.32 12.99
C MET A 212 -8.18 -1.02 13.30
N GLN A 213 -9.10 -1.47 12.44
CA GLN A 213 -10.54 -1.26 12.61
C GLN A 213 -11.11 -1.95 13.86
N PHE A 214 -10.65 -3.18 14.14
CA PHE A 214 -11.01 -3.89 15.36
C PHE A 214 -10.53 -3.15 16.61
N THR A 215 -9.27 -2.68 16.61
CA THR A 215 -8.68 -1.94 17.72
C THR A 215 -9.42 -0.63 17.97
N GLN A 216 -9.73 0.13 16.91
CA GLN A 216 -10.53 1.36 17.00
C GLN A 216 -11.94 1.09 17.54
N SER A 217 -12.62 0.06 17.03
CA SER A 217 -13.96 -0.29 17.51
C SER A 217 -13.94 -0.71 18.97
N PHE A 218 -12.99 -1.55 19.36
CA PHE A 218 -12.87 -2.03 20.74
C PHE A 218 -12.52 -0.89 21.69
N THR A 219 -11.59 -0.01 21.31
CA THR A 219 -11.21 1.16 22.12
C THR A 219 -12.35 2.15 22.30
N THR A 220 -13.14 2.40 21.26
CA THR A 220 -14.26 3.36 21.28
C THR A 220 -15.44 2.87 22.12
N PHE A 221 -15.71 1.56 22.10
CA PHE A 221 -16.88 0.96 22.76
C PHE A 221 -16.53 0.14 24.03
N ALA A 222 -15.28 0.16 24.49
CA ALA A 222 -14.86 -0.59 25.68
C ALA A 222 -15.51 -0.05 26.96
N ILE A 223 -15.87 -0.97 27.86
CA ILE A 223 -16.51 -0.68 29.16
C ILE A 223 -15.46 -0.45 30.27
N GLY A 224 -14.15 -0.55 29.99
CA GLY A 224 -13.08 -0.28 30.97
C GLY A 224 -11.69 -0.04 30.38
N GLU A 225 -10.96 0.93 30.94
CA GLU A 225 -9.65 1.41 30.44
C GLU A 225 -8.52 0.38 30.56
N GLN A 226 -8.46 -0.41 31.65
CA GLN A 226 -7.37 -1.36 31.88
C GLN A 226 -7.36 -2.51 30.85
N ASN A 227 -8.52 -3.11 30.58
CA ASN A 227 -8.66 -4.19 29.58
C ASN A 227 -8.30 -3.71 28.16
N ASN A 228 -8.46 -2.41 27.90
CA ASN A 228 -8.09 -1.78 26.64
C ASN A 228 -6.56 -1.69 26.50
N SER A 229 -5.86 -1.30 27.57
CA SER A 229 -4.40 -1.19 27.57
C SER A 229 -3.69 -2.54 27.34
N ASP A 230 -4.13 -3.61 28.01
CA ASP A 230 -3.52 -4.95 27.87
C ASP A 230 -3.74 -5.54 26.48
N LEU A 231 -4.95 -5.37 25.92
CA LEU A 231 -5.26 -5.81 24.55
C LEU A 231 -4.41 -5.06 23.53
N ARG A 232 -4.27 -3.74 23.66
CA ARG A 232 -3.43 -2.91 22.76
C ARG A 232 -1.97 -3.35 22.83
N ALA A 233 -1.42 -3.56 24.02
CA ALA A 233 -0.05 -4.03 24.19
C ALA A 233 0.18 -5.40 23.52
N CYS A 234 -0.74 -6.34 23.71
CA CYS A 234 -0.68 -7.66 23.08
C CYS A 234 -0.72 -7.57 21.53
N LEU A 235 -1.65 -6.77 20.99
CA LEU A 235 -1.76 -6.56 19.55
C LEU A 235 -0.51 -5.91 18.97
N VAL A 236 0.07 -4.93 19.65
CA VAL A 236 1.31 -4.27 19.23
C VAL A 236 2.44 -5.28 19.09
N VAL A 237 2.72 -6.08 20.13
CA VAL A 237 3.79 -7.09 20.11
C VAL A 237 3.59 -8.06 18.95
N GLN A 238 2.36 -8.51 18.74
CA GLN A 238 2.04 -9.43 17.65
C GLN A 238 2.25 -8.79 16.27
N ILE A 239 1.82 -7.54 16.07
CA ILE A 239 1.97 -6.82 14.81
C ILE A 239 3.45 -6.57 14.51
N GLU A 240 4.23 -6.14 15.50
CA GLU A 240 5.65 -5.92 15.33
C GLU A 240 6.38 -7.20 14.91
N ALA A 241 6.10 -8.31 15.57
CA ALA A 241 6.67 -9.62 15.21
C ALA A 241 6.24 -10.06 13.80
N ALA A 242 4.97 -9.87 13.43
CA ALA A 242 4.46 -10.21 12.11
C ALA A 242 5.12 -9.39 10.99
N LEU A 243 5.21 -8.07 11.17
CA LEU A 243 5.81 -7.18 10.19
C LEU A 243 7.34 -7.34 10.13
N ALA A 244 8.00 -7.70 11.23
CA ALA A 244 9.42 -8.08 11.23
C ALA A 244 9.68 -9.34 10.40
N ARG A 245 8.83 -10.38 10.52
CA ARG A 245 8.92 -11.56 9.64
C ARG A 245 8.68 -11.22 8.17
N CYS A 246 7.75 -10.30 7.88
CA CYS A 246 7.55 -9.78 6.52
C CYS A 246 8.82 -9.07 6.02
N TYR A 247 9.45 -8.23 6.84
CA TYR A 247 10.71 -7.58 6.49
C TYR A 247 11.79 -8.60 6.16
N THR A 248 12.01 -9.60 7.02
CA THR A 248 12.99 -10.66 6.81
C THR A 248 12.74 -11.41 5.51
N LEU A 249 11.49 -11.78 5.21
CA LEU A 249 11.12 -12.41 3.93
C LEU A 249 11.53 -11.54 2.73
N LEU A 250 11.23 -10.24 2.77
CA LEU A 250 11.48 -9.32 1.67
C LEU A 250 12.96 -8.98 1.49
N THR A 251 13.80 -9.18 2.51
CA THR A 251 15.23 -8.87 2.47
C THR A 251 16.15 -10.08 2.43
N ALA A 252 15.62 -11.31 2.56
CA ALA A 252 16.41 -12.54 2.69
C ALA A 252 17.46 -12.72 1.57
N ASP A 253 17.09 -12.43 0.33
CA ASP A 253 17.96 -12.68 -0.85
C ASP A 253 18.54 -11.39 -1.45
N ARG A 254 18.51 -10.27 -0.71
CA ARG A 254 18.86 -8.96 -1.27
C ARG A 254 20.30 -8.91 -1.80
N SER A 255 21.23 -9.62 -1.18
CA SER A 255 22.62 -9.73 -1.65
C SER A 255 22.77 -10.54 -2.94
N GLU A 256 21.91 -11.54 -3.19
CA GLU A 256 21.96 -12.34 -4.43
C GLU A 256 21.30 -11.61 -5.60
N ARG A 257 20.23 -10.85 -5.35
CA ARG A 257 19.48 -10.08 -6.36
C ARG A 257 20.19 -8.81 -6.82
N GLU A 258 21.05 -8.20 -6.00
CA GLU A 258 21.87 -7.04 -6.39
C GLU A 258 22.96 -7.40 -7.43
N HIS A 259 23.25 -8.69 -7.66
CA HIS A 259 24.28 -9.16 -8.60
C HIS A 259 23.76 -9.53 -10.00
N THR A 260 22.45 -9.60 -10.23
CA THR A 260 21.85 -9.90 -11.53
C THR A 260 21.22 -8.65 -12.14
N SER A 261 21.80 -8.13 -13.22
CA SER A 261 21.36 -6.88 -13.87
C SER A 261 20.01 -6.97 -14.61
N ASP A 262 19.30 -8.09 -14.51
CA ASP A 262 18.09 -8.44 -15.29
C ASP A 262 16.99 -9.04 -14.39
N ASP A 263 16.93 -8.64 -13.11
CA ASP A 263 15.97 -9.18 -12.16
C ASP A 263 14.54 -8.70 -12.46
N SER A 264 13.77 -9.51 -13.20
CA SER A 264 12.35 -9.29 -13.49
C SER A 264 11.48 -9.29 -12.23
N GLU A 265 11.95 -9.90 -11.14
CA GLU A 265 11.26 -10.00 -9.85
C GLU A 265 11.48 -8.78 -8.94
N GLY A 266 12.57 -8.05 -9.17
CA GLY A 266 13.01 -6.89 -8.39
C GLY A 266 11.91 -5.83 -8.16
N PRO A 267 11.16 -5.39 -9.20
CA PRO A 267 10.11 -4.39 -9.04
C PRO A 267 8.96 -4.82 -8.13
N LEU A 268 8.56 -6.09 -8.14
CA LEU A 268 7.45 -6.59 -7.32
C LEU A 268 7.83 -6.62 -5.84
N ILE A 269 9.04 -7.08 -5.53
CA ILE A 269 9.54 -7.12 -4.16
C ILE A 269 9.81 -5.70 -3.64
N PHE A 270 10.29 -4.80 -4.50
CA PHE A 270 10.40 -3.38 -4.19
C PHE A 270 9.04 -2.78 -3.79
N ASN A 271 7.96 -3.08 -4.53
CA ASN A 271 6.61 -2.65 -4.19
C ASN A 271 6.11 -3.26 -2.87
N CYS A 272 6.47 -4.51 -2.57
CA CYS A 272 6.16 -5.16 -1.30
C CYS A 272 6.75 -4.42 -0.09
N LEU A 273 7.95 -3.83 -0.22
CA LEU A 273 8.55 -2.99 0.83
C LEU A 273 7.76 -1.69 1.05
N ALA A 274 7.14 -1.12 0.00
CA ALA A 274 6.21 -0.01 0.16
C ALA A 274 4.96 -0.43 0.94
N LEU A 275 4.35 -1.56 0.57
CA LEU A 275 3.21 -2.13 1.28
C LEU A 275 3.52 -2.45 2.76
N LEU A 276 4.73 -2.91 3.07
CA LEU A 276 5.17 -3.15 4.44
C LEU A 276 5.18 -1.84 5.27
N ARG A 277 5.74 -0.76 4.72
CA ARG A 277 5.74 0.56 5.39
C ARG A 277 4.33 1.07 5.63
N SER A 278 3.48 0.94 4.62
CA SER A 278 2.06 1.31 4.68
C SER A 278 1.31 0.53 5.78
N ALA A 279 1.60 -0.77 5.94
CA ALA A 279 1.06 -1.60 7.00
C ALA A 279 1.50 -1.16 8.40
N TYR A 280 2.79 -0.87 8.61
CA TYR A 280 3.31 -0.34 9.89
C TYR A 280 2.59 0.95 10.30
N VAL A 281 2.51 1.91 9.39
CA VAL A 281 1.95 3.23 9.67
C VAL A 281 0.45 3.17 9.96
N ARG A 282 -0.32 2.37 9.21
CA ARG A 282 -1.77 2.26 9.43
C ARG A 282 -2.12 1.76 10.82
N VAL A 283 -1.45 0.71 11.29
CA VAL A 283 -1.68 0.20 12.64
C VAL A 283 -1.36 1.28 13.68
N ALA A 284 -0.27 2.02 13.48
CA ALA A 284 0.13 3.09 14.40
C ALA A 284 -0.82 4.30 14.41
N THR A 285 -1.48 4.60 13.28
CA THR A 285 -2.31 5.81 13.14
C THR A 285 -3.57 5.78 14.01
N GLY A 286 -4.13 4.61 14.31
CA GLY A 286 -5.28 4.49 15.25
C GLY A 286 -6.49 5.35 14.85
N ALA A 287 -7.26 5.85 15.82
CA ALA A 287 -8.52 6.60 15.63
C ALA A 287 -8.37 7.99 14.97
N GLY A 288 -7.15 8.48 14.78
CA GLY A 288 -6.85 9.75 14.11
C GLY A 288 -6.65 9.60 12.61
N ASN A 289 -7.39 8.71 11.92
CA ASN A 289 -7.16 8.50 10.49
C ASN A 289 -7.66 9.69 9.66
N PHE A 290 -6.82 10.20 8.77
CA PHE A 290 -7.23 11.23 7.83
C PHE A 290 -8.27 10.68 6.85
N ASN A 291 -9.34 11.43 6.56
CA ASN A 291 -10.35 10.99 5.60
C ASN A 291 -9.78 10.98 4.17
N ARG A 292 -9.38 9.79 3.72
CA ARG A 292 -8.72 9.59 2.43
C ARG A 292 -9.65 9.74 1.22
N MET A 293 -10.97 9.75 1.45
CA MET A 293 -11.95 10.04 0.38
C MET A 293 -11.80 11.45 -0.18
N VAL A 294 -11.08 12.33 0.50
CA VAL A 294 -10.68 13.66 0.00
C VAL A 294 -9.99 13.62 -1.37
N LEU A 295 -9.35 12.50 -1.70
CA LEU A 295 -8.70 12.28 -2.99
C LEU A 295 -9.71 12.18 -4.15
N LEU A 296 -11.00 11.99 -3.84
CA LEU A 296 -12.10 11.88 -4.80
C LEU A 296 -12.93 13.17 -4.89
N TRP A 297 -12.78 14.09 -3.95
CA TRP A 297 -13.61 15.30 -3.91
C TRP A 297 -13.12 16.35 -4.88
N ASN A 298 -14.04 16.96 -5.63
CA ASN A 298 -13.71 18.10 -6.49
C ASN A 298 -13.93 19.46 -5.80
N ASP A 299 -14.66 19.47 -4.69
CA ASP A 299 -15.02 20.66 -3.93
C ASP A 299 -13.88 21.06 -2.96
N PRO A 300 -13.23 22.23 -3.15
CA PRO A 300 -12.16 22.70 -2.28
C PRO A 300 -12.58 22.93 -0.81
N ASP A 301 -13.85 23.26 -0.56
CA ASP A 301 -14.33 23.56 0.80
C ASP A 301 -14.48 22.28 1.62
N GLN A 302 -14.89 21.18 0.98
CA GLN A 302 -14.93 19.85 1.61
C GLN A 302 -13.51 19.38 1.98
N VAL A 303 -12.55 19.56 1.05
CA VAL A 303 -11.14 19.21 1.28
C VAL A 303 -10.60 19.98 2.48
N THR A 304 -10.81 21.29 2.51
CA THR A 304 -10.36 22.17 3.59
C THR A 304 -10.99 21.76 4.92
N SER A 305 -12.29 21.49 4.93
CA SER A 305 -13.00 21.07 6.15
C SER A 305 -12.45 19.76 6.72
N SER A 306 -12.17 18.77 5.86
CA SER A 306 -11.57 17.51 6.30
C SER A 306 -10.14 17.66 6.81
N ILE A 307 -9.35 18.57 6.24
CA ILE A 307 -8.02 18.89 6.75
C ILE A 307 -8.15 19.50 8.15
N GLN A 308 -9.06 20.45 8.35
CA GLN A 308 -9.27 21.08 9.65
C GLN A 308 -9.75 20.07 10.71
N SER A 309 -10.66 19.15 10.36
CA SER A 309 -11.08 18.08 11.27
C SER A 309 -9.92 17.16 11.67
N TYR A 310 -9.05 16.82 10.73
CA TYR A 310 -7.86 16.00 11.00
C TYR A 310 -6.83 16.69 11.86
N ILE A 311 -6.61 17.97 11.62
CA ILE A 311 -5.69 18.78 12.40
C ILE A 311 -6.20 18.91 13.85
N ALA A 312 -7.50 19.16 14.03
CA ALA A 312 -8.13 19.27 15.34
C ALA A 312 -8.27 17.94 16.10
N SER A 313 -8.20 16.78 15.42
CA SER A 313 -8.38 15.49 16.08
C SER A 313 -7.25 15.23 17.10
N PRO A 314 -7.56 14.81 18.34
CA PRO A 314 -6.51 14.51 19.31
C PRO A 314 -5.67 13.30 18.87
N GLN A 315 -4.38 13.37 19.15
CA GLN A 315 -3.46 12.23 19.04
C GLN A 315 -2.76 12.09 20.40
N GLU A 316 -2.86 10.91 21.00
CA GLU A 316 -2.16 10.61 22.25
C GLU A 316 -0.65 10.51 21.97
N ARG A 317 0.18 10.98 22.89
CA ARG A 317 1.62 10.75 22.85
C ARG A 317 1.93 9.52 23.66
N ASP A 318 2.47 8.51 23.01
CA ASP A 318 2.88 7.27 23.65
C ASP A 318 4.20 6.74 23.05
N PRO A 319 4.89 5.82 23.77
CA PRO A 319 6.15 5.24 23.28
C PRO A 319 6.00 4.44 21.98
N PHE A 320 4.82 3.85 21.74
CA PHE A 320 4.57 3.05 20.54
C PHE A 320 4.48 3.93 19.29
N LEU A 321 3.75 5.05 19.36
CA LEU A 321 3.70 6.07 18.31
C LEU A 321 5.08 6.66 18.04
N THR A 322 5.84 6.96 19.09
CA THR A 322 7.21 7.50 18.97
C THR A 322 8.15 6.51 18.27
N ALA A 323 8.09 5.22 18.61
CA ALA A 323 8.84 4.17 17.93
C ALA A 323 8.39 3.96 16.47
N ALA A 324 7.08 4.07 16.20
CA ALA A 324 6.56 3.98 14.84
C ALA A 324 7.01 5.16 13.96
N VAL A 325 7.18 6.36 14.53
CA VAL A 325 7.72 7.54 13.83
C VAL A 325 9.18 7.34 13.44
N ASP A 326 10.02 6.76 14.31
CA ASP A 326 11.42 6.42 13.98
C ASP A 326 11.49 5.42 12.81
N LYS A 327 10.61 4.40 12.80
CA LYS A 327 10.48 3.46 11.66
C LYS A 327 10.01 4.15 10.37
N ALA A 328 9.02 5.06 10.46
CA ALA A 328 8.52 5.80 9.31
C ALA A 328 9.57 6.78 8.74
N TYR A 329 10.38 7.38 9.61
CA TYR A 329 11.47 8.29 9.24
C TYR A 329 12.45 7.64 8.25
N GLY A 330 12.88 6.39 8.48
CA GLY A 330 13.79 5.69 7.56
C GLY A 330 13.23 5.58 6.12
N GLY A 331 11.92 5.41 6.00
CA GLY A 331 11.22 5.37 4.70
C GLY A 331 11.22 6.72 3.97
N LEU A 332 11.15 7.81 4.73
CA LEU A 332 11.20 9.19 4.23
C LEU A 332 12.65 9.62 3.91
N LEU A 333 13.61 9.19 4.73
CA LEU A 333 15.02 9.53 4.57
C LEU A 333 15.64 8.86 3.32
N THR A 334 15.26 7.62 3.03
CA THR A 334 15.82 6.84 1.91
C THR A 334 15.84 7.59 0.56
N PRO A 335 14.70 8.13 0.05
CA PRO A 335 14.70 8.87 -1.22
C PRO A 335 15.45 10.20 -1.14
N ILE A 336 15.58 10.81 0.04
CA ILE A 336 16.35 12.04 0.23
C ILE A 336 17.85 11.74 0.09
N LYS A 337 18.33 10.71 0.80
CA LYS A 337 19.72 10.23 0.72
C LYS A 337 20.12 9.71 -0.66
N ALA A 338 19.17 9.10 -1.39
CA ALA A 338 19.38 8.68 -2.77
C ALA A 338 19.51 9.86 -3.76
N GLY A 339 19.33 11.10 -3.29
CA GLY A 339 19.34 12.32 -4.09
C GLY A 339 17.91 12.78 -4.35
N HIS A 340 17.34 13.52 -3.39
CA HIS A 340 15.96 14.03 -3.45
C HIS A 340 15.55 14.58 -4.82
N LEU A 341 16.36 15.48 -5.42
CA LEU A 341 16.02 16.09 -6.72
C LEU A 341 16.02 15.07 -7.86
N LEU A 342 16.94 14.12 -7.85
CA LEU A 342 16.98 13.05 -8.85
C LEU A 342 15.75 12.16 -8.70
N VAL A 343 15.47 11.66 -7.49
CA VAL A 343 14.33 10.78 -7.23
C VAL A 343 13.02 11.47 -7.61
N ARG A 344 12.84 12.76 -7.29
CA ARG A 344 11.65 13.53 -7.73
C ARG A 344 11.44 13.54 -9.24
N LYS A 345 12.51 13.52 -10.03
CA LYS A 345 12.44 13.52 -11.50
C LYS A 345 12.33 12.12 -12.10
N THR A 346 12.82 11.10 -11.42
CA THR A 346 12.93 9.74 -11.97
C THR A 346 11.97 8.73 -11.36
N ALA A 347 11.29 9.03 -10.24
CA ALA A 347 10.39 8.11 -9.56
C ALA A 347 9.30 7.56 -10.50
N ALA A 348 8.74 8.38 -11.40
CA ALA A 348 7.77 7.92 -12.40
C ALA A 348 8.25 6.77 -13.31
N LEU A 349 9.56 6.59 -13.46
CA LEU A 349 10.13 5.56 -14.34
C LEU A 349 10.13 4.17 -13.70
N SER A 350 10.23 4.09 -12.38
CA SER A 350 10.48 2.82 -11.67
C SER A 350 9.55 2.56 -10.49
N TRP A 351 8.87 3.59 -9.97
CA TRP A 351 8.02 3.45 -8.78
C TRP A 351 6.57 3.20 -9.19
N SER A 352 5.97 2.20 -8.56
CA SER A 352 4.54 1.91 -8.71
C SER A 352 3.69 2.85 -7.84
N VAL A 353 2.36 2.69 -7.92
CA VAL A 353 1.43 3.48 -7.10
C VAL A 353 1.53 3.15 -5.61
N GLU A 354 1.91 1.92 -5.26
CA GLU A 354 2.17 1.45 -3.89
C GLU A 354 3.20 2.34 -3.19
N HIS A 355 4.26 2.74 -3.89
CA HIS A 355 5.27 3.63 -3.33
C HIS A 355 4.73 5.03 -3.06
N ALA A 356 3.92 5.58 -3.97
CA ALA A 356 3.28 6.87 -3.74
C ALA A 356 2.34 6.80 -2.54
N ILE A 357 1.48 5.77 -2.47
CA ILE A 357 0.54 5.61 -1.35
C ILE A 357 1.28 5.43 -0.02
N ALA A 358 2.32 4.59 0.02
CA ALA A 358 3.10 4.36 1.23
C ALA A 358 3.85 5.63 1.69
N ALA A 359 4.42 6.40 0.76
CA ALA A 359 5.05 7.67 1.10
C ALA A 359 4.02 8.68 1.65
N TRP A 360 2.80 8.69 1.09
CA TRP A 360 1.72 9.56 1.57
C TRP A 360 1.23 9.14 2.96
N ASP A 361 1.11 7.83 3.23
CA ASP A 361 0.80 7.30 4.56
C ASP A 361 1.83 7.76 5.59
N CYS A 362 3.12 7.54 5.31
CA CYS A 362 4.22 7.97 6.18
C CYS A 362 4.17 9.48 6.42
N ALA A 363 3.93 10.27 5.37
CA ALA A 363 3.84 11.73 5.49
C ALA A 363 2.69 12.13 6.42
N LEU A 364 1.46 11.66 6.18
CA LEU A 364 0.29 11.96 7.02
C LEU A 364 0.54 11.60 8.49
N PHE A 365 1.06 10.40 8.73
CA PHE A 365 1.33 9.93 10.09
C PHE A 365 2.37 10.80 10.82
N VAL A 366 3.52 11.03 10.18
CA VAL A 366 4.62 11.80 10.77
C VAL A 366 4.23 13.26 10.98
N ILE A 367 3.62 13.92 9.99
CA ILE A 367 3.31 15.36 10.10
C ILE A 367 2.30 15.62 11.20
N LYS A 368 1.35 14.70 11.44
CA LYS A 368 0.39 14.80 12.53
C LYS A 368 1.06 14.60 13.90
N TRP A 369 2.03 13.68 13.99
CA TRP A 369 2.82 13.50 15.20
C TRP A 369 3.68 14.74 15.49
N ILE A 370 4.41 15.27 14.49
CA ILE A 370 5.21 16.50 14.64
C ILE A 370 4.31 17.66 15.09
N HIS A 371 3.16 17.84 14.44
CA HIS A 371 2.21 18.89 14.81
C HIS A 371 1.75 18.76 16.26
N THR A 372 1.40 17.54 16.68
CA THR A 372 0.99 17.26 18.07
C THR A 372 2.10 17.63 19.05
N MET A 373 3.35 17.30 18.72
CA MET A 373 4.52 17.68 19.51
C MET A 373 4.66 19.20 19.63
N GLU A 374 4.55 19.93 18.51
CA GLU A 374 4.60 21.40 18.47
C GLU A 374 3.50 22.04 19.30
N MET A 375 2.28 21.51 19.21
CA MET A 375 1.15 22.06 19.95
C MET A 375 1.27 21.78 21.45
N GLN A 376 1.80 20.63 21.87
CA GLN A 376 1.83 20.25 23.28
C GLN A 376 3.13 20.62 24.02
N GLN A 377 4.15 21.12 23.32
CA GLN A 377 5.49 21.34 23.88
C GLN A 377 5.55 22.14 25.20
N ARG A 378 4.62 23.09 25.42
CA ARG A 378 4.55 23.90 26.65
C ARG A 378 3.96 23.15 27.84
N GLU A 379 3.02 22.26 27.58
CA GLU A 379 2.28 21.49 28.59
C GLU A 379 3.01 20.19 28.92
N LEU A 380 3.59 19.57 27.89
CA LEU A 380 4.31 18.32 27.96
C LEU A 380 5.57 18.43 27.08
N PRO A 381 6.75 18.73 27.67
CA PRO A 381 8.00 18.75 26.94
C PRO A 381 8.30 17.39 26.28
N PRO A 382 9.07 17.34 25.17
CA PRO A 382 9.49 16.08 24.56
C PRO A 382 10.45 15.31 25.47
N ASN A 383 10.30 13.99 25.51
CA ASN A 383 11.31 13.09 26.08
C ASN A 383 12.50 12.90 25.13
N ASP A 384 13.52 12.15 25.55
CA ASP A 384 14.75 11.94 24.77
C ASP A 384 14.50 11.30 23.39
N GLU A 385 13.59 10.33 23.30
CA GLU A 385 13.25 9.65 22.04
C GLU A 385 12.43 10.54 21.10
N GLU A 386 11.48 11.29 21.65
CA GLU A 386 10.70 12.28 20.90
C GLU A 386 11.61 13.40 20.38
N MET A 387 12.54 13.88 21.21
CA MET A 387 13.51 14.91 20.84
C MET A 387 14.47 14.43 19.75
N LYS A 388 14.94 13.18 19.84
CA LYS A 388 15.73 12.53 18.77
C LYS A 388 14.96 12.54 17.45
N ASN A 389 13.69 12.13 17.45
CA ASN A 389 12.87 12.12 16.25
C ASN A 389 12.64 13.52 15.65
N ILE A 390 12.36 14.53 16.48
CA ILE A 390 12.22 15.92 16.03
C ILE A 390 13.52 16.45 15.41
N THR A 391 14.67 16.12 16.02
CA THR A 391 15.99 16.48 15.50
C THR A 391 16.22 15.83 14.13
N ASN A 392 15.92 14.54 13.99
CA ASN A 392 16.02 13.82 12.72
C ASN A 392 15.22 14.51 11.58
N PHE A 393 14.00 14.99 11.85
CA PHE A 393 13.22 15.70 10.83
C PHE A 393 13.79 17.07 10.49
N SER A 394 14.39 17.77 11.46
CA SER A 394 15.08 19.04 11.21
C SER A 394 16.33 18.84 10.35
N GLU A 395 17.09 17.78 10.61
CA GLU A 395 18.25 17.39 9.78
C GLU A 395 17.82 16.99 8.37
N LEU A 396 16.72 16.24 8.24
CA LEU A 396 16.14 15.88 6.95
C LEU A 396 15.78 17.10 6.11
N LEU A 397 15.28 18.17 6.72
CA LEU A 397 15.02 19.44 6.02
C LEU A 397 16.31 20.12 5.56
N ALA A 398 17.37 20.06 6.36
CA ALA A 398 18.67 20.59 5.97
C ALA A 398 19.27 19.83 4.76
N GLU A 399 19.04 18.52 4.65
CA GLU A 399 19.51 17.71 3.50
C GLU A 399 18.87 18.07 2.16
N VAL A 400 17.72 18.76 2.18
CA VAL A 400 17.00 19.20 0.98
C VAL A 400 17.10 20.72 0.76
N ASP A 401 18.05 21.38 1.43
CA ASP A 401 18.25 22.83 1.40
C ASP A 401 16.96 23.62 1.68
N SER A 402 16.14 23.14 2.63
CA SER A 402 14.95 23.86 3.10
C SER A 402 15.32 25.20 3.75
N GLU A 403 14.47 26.21 3.60
CA GLU A 403 14.62 27.53 4.24
C GLU A 403 14.27 27.52 5.74
N TYR A 404 13.92 26.35 6.30
CA TYR A 404 13.54 26.23 7.70
C TYR A 404 14.71 26.50 8.63
N ASN A 405 14.59 27.57 9.39
CA ASN A 405 15.60 28.09 10.30
C ASN A 405 15.24 27.85 11.79
N GLY A 406 14.34 26.90 12.07
CA GLY A 406 13.82 26.63 13.41
C GLY A 406 12.70 27.59 13.86
N LYS A 407 12.23 28.49 12.99
CA LYS A 407 11.09 29.37 13.25
C LYS A 407 9.89 28.92 12.42
N GLY A 408 8.70 28.94 13.04
CA GLY A 408 7.46 28.46 12.43
C GLY A 408 7.22 26.98 12.71
N SER A 409 6.30 26.39 11.96
CA SER A 409 5.94 24.97 12.11
C SER A 409 6.86 24.06 11.29
N LEU A 410 7.58 23.18 11.98
CA LEU A 410 8.27 22.02 11.44
C LEU A 410 7.29 21.11 10.71
N ALA A 411 6.09 20.88 11.25
CA ALA A 411 5.07 20.05 10.60
C ALA A 411 4.70 20.62 9.23
N ALA A 412 4.46 21.94 9.15
CA ALA A 412 4.15 22.62 7.90
C ALA A 412 5.28 22.48 6.87
N GLU A 413 6.54 22.65 7.29
CA GLU A 413 7.67 22.58 6.37
C GLU A 413 7.96 21.16 5.89
N VAL A 414 7.97 20.17 6.79
CA VAL A 414 8.11 18.74 6.41
C VAL A 414 7.00 18.38 5.41
N THR A 415 5.77 18.81 5.67
CA THR A 415 4.64 18.62 4.75
C THR A 415 4.90 19.27 3.39
N ARG A 416 5.47 20.49 3.35
CA ARG A 416 5.77 21.23 2.12
C ARG A 416 6.82 20.51 1.25
N VAL A 417 7.89 20.01 1.87
CA VAL A 417 8.94 19.24 1.19
C VAL A 417 8.34 17.98 0.58
N TRP A 418 7.57 17.21 1.36
CA TRP A 418 6.93 16.00 0.86
C TRP A 418 5.89 16.28 -0.22
N ALA A 419 5.08 17.34 -0.11
CA ALA A 419 4.17 17.75 -1.17
C ALA A 419 4.89 17.97 -2.51
N SER A 420 6.10 18.54 -2.47
CA SER A 420 6.91 18.76 -3.68
C SER A 420 7.34 17.45 -4.37
N PHE A 421 7.41 16.35 -3.63
CA PHE A 421 7.71 15.02 -4.16
C PHE A 421 6.56 14.48 -5.02
N PHE A 422 5.31 14.72 -4.60
CA PHE A 422 4.11 14.25 -5.29
C PHE A 422 3.69 15.15 -6.46
N ASP A 423 4.09 16.42 -6.44
CA ASP A 423 3.75 17.40 -7.48
C ASP A 423 4.62 17.34 -8.74
N ASP A 424 5.66 16.54 -8.74
CA ASP A 424 6.56 16.40 -9.88
C ASP A 424 6.03 15.36 -10.89
N THR A 425 6.92 14.80 -11.69
CA THR A 425 6.58 13.86 -12.75
C THR A 425 6.12 12.54 -12.16
N TRP A 426 4.82 12.27 -12.29
CA TRP A 426 4.18 11.00 -11.92
C TRP A 426 3.24 10.48 -13.00
N VAL A 427 3.25 9.16 -13.18
CA VAL A 427 2.42 8.45 -14.17
C VAL A 427 0.94 8.51 -13.79
N TRP A 428 0.63 8.23 -12.53
CA TRP A 428 -0.74 8.14 -12.03
C TRP A 428 -1.25 9.51 -11.56
N GLY A 429 -2.52 9.82 -11.85
CA GLY A 429 -3.12 11.12 -11.52
C GLY A 429 -3.50 11.30 -10.05
N ILE A 430 -3.60 10.20 -9.29
CA ILE A 430 -3.77 10.25 -7.83
C ILE A 430 -2.61 10.95 -7.13
N THR A 431 -1.39 10.85 -7.66
CA THR A 431 -0.20 11.37 -7.01
C THR A 431 -0.19 12.92 -6.93
N PRO A 432 -0.38 13.68 -8.02
CA PRO A 432 -0.53 15.13 -7.91
C PRO A 432 -1.68 15.57 -6.98
N ARG A 433 -2.74 14.75 -6.87
CA ARG A 433 -3.84 15.03 -5.94
C ARG A 433 -3.40 14.88 -4.48
N MET A 434 -2.62 13.84 -4.15
CA MET A 434 -1.99 13.70 -2.83
C MET A 434 -1.07 14.89 -2.50
N GLY A 435 -0.25 15.32 -3.46
CA GLY A 435 0.62 16.49 -3.31
C GLY A 435 -0.14 17.78 -3.06
N HIS A 436 -1.22 18.02 -3.81
CA HIS A 436 -2.11 19.16 -3.58
C HIS A 436 -2.72 19.16 -2.17
N VAL A 437 -3.22 18.01 -1.69
CA VAL A 437 -3.76 17.89 -0.32
C VAL A 437 -2.68 18.18 0.73
N LEU A 438 -1.46 17.66 0.54
CA LEU A 438 -0.35 17.97 1.45
C LEU A 438 -0.01 19.47 1.44
N ARG A 439 -0.08 20.18 0.31
CA ARG A 439 0.13 21.63 0.30
C ARG A 439 -0.90 22.38 1.13
N LEU A 440 -2.17 21.99 1.03
CA LEU A 440 -3.24 22.58 1.83
C LEU A 440 -3.03 22.28 3.32
N MET A 441 -2.61 21.05 3.67
CA MET A 441 -2.25 20.69 5.04
C MET A 441 -1.08 21.52 5.56
N SER A 442 -0.02 21.71 4.76
CA SER A 442 1.13 22.55 5.11
C SER A 442 0.71 23.97 5.48
N ALA A 443 -0.16 24.59 4.66
CA ALA A 443 -0.71 25.91 4.95
C ALA A 443 -1.55 25.93 6.24
N ALA A 444 -2.37 24.90 6.46
CA ALA A 444 -3.20 24.80 7.65
C ALA A 444 -2.39 24.61 8.94
N PHE A 445 -1.34 23.77 8.93
CA PHE A 445 -0.42 23.61 10.06
C PHE A 445 0.32 24.90 10.38
N ALA A 446 0.78 25.63 9.35
CA ALA A 446 1.45 26.93 9.55
C ALA A 446 0.52 27.96 10.21
N GLU A 447 -0.75 27.98 9.80
CA GLU A 447 -1.74 28.90 10.36
C GLU A 447 -2.09 28.55 11.82
N GLU A 448 -2.33 27.28 12.13
CA GLU A 448 -2.62 26.89 13.53
C GLU A 448 -1.44 27.17 14.45
N TRP A 449 -0.21 26.89 13.99
CA TRP A 449 1.00 27.25 14.73
C TRP A 449 1.07 28.77 14.98
N ARG A 450 0.80 29.60 13.96
CA ARG A 450 0.79 31.06 14.10
C ARG A 450 -0.25 31.54 15.11
N LEU A 451 -1.42 30.90 15.17
CA LEU A 451 -2.48 31.23 16.12
C LEU A 451 -2.10 30.85 17.57
N LYS A 452 -1.38 29.75 17.77
CA LYS A 452 -0.93 29.32 19.11
C LYS A 452 0.31 30.09 19.60
N PHE A 453 1.20 30.45 18.69
CA PHE A 453 2.48 31.12 18.96
C PHE A 453 2.49 32.54 18.37
N ILE A 454 1.59 33.40 18.87
CA ILE A 454 1.35 34.76 18.34
C ILE A 454 2.61 35.65 18.33
N ASN A 455 3.47 35.51 19.34
CA ASN A 455 4.74 36.24 19.41
C ASN A 455 5.89 35.52 18.69
N GLY A 456 5.58 34.49 17.90
CA GLY A 456 6.56 33.56 17.35
C GLY A 456 7.11 32.62 18.42
N ASN A 457 8.27 32.05 18.12
CA ASN A 457 8.89 31.04 18.96
C ASN A 457 9.74 31.68 20.06
N GLU A 458 9.11 32.42 20.99
CA GLU A 458 9.81 33.12 22.10
C GLU A 458 10.62 32.14 22.99
N ASP A 459 10.25 30.86 22.98
CA ASP A 459 10.88 29.76 23.72
C ASP A 459 11.95 28.98 22.90
N GLY A 460 12.19 29.36 21.63
CA GLY A 460 13.08 28.65 20.70
C GLY A 460 12.41 27.47 19.97
N PRO A 461 13.04 26.88 18.91
CA PRO A 461 12.56 25.62 18.29
C PRO A 461 12.27 24.56 19.35
N ILE A 462 11.63 23.43 18.98
CA ILE A 462 11.62 22.24 19.84
C ILE A 462 13.09 21.75 20.02
N SER A 463 13.89 22.44 20.83
CA SER A 463 15.26 22.19 21.29
C SER A 463 15.69 23.46 22.06
N ARG A 464 16.19 23.43 23.30
CA ARG A 464 16.92 22.43 24.08
C ARG A 464 16.50 22.51 25.53
#